data_AF-T1HCI4-F1
#
_entry.id   AF-T1HCI4-F1
#
_cell.length_a   1.000
_cell.length_b   1.000
_cell.length_c   1.000
_cell.angle_alpha   90.00
_cell.angle_beta   90.00
_cell.angle_gamma   90.00
#
_symmetry.space_group_name_H-M   'P 1'
#
loop_
_entity.id
_entity.type
_entity.pdbx_description
1 polymer ?
#
loop_
_entity_poly.entity_id
_entity_poly.type
_entity_poly.pdbx_seq_one_letter_code
_entity_poly.pdbx_strand_id
1 'polypeptide(L)'
;MDKGVCSFPRAHVQLTKSNQLLMVGQPYKITLVLEVPESERNKELGMFLVCGQLTNKGGITISHSCRATMLRYRSPLVHLLTVLALSPFYVTNLLEEKQILQVELFSNFEEDQVYPVTDVYVELQSEMIEVYSSKLQIDAHLSGIRYLMFHWPAISAALGVSFNLAVIAFIVILSWWQLYGPYPISEDEEEDDTEDNPKILKLQESFEEEESGERKFVLERKLSSSEA
;
A
#
# COMPACT_ATOMS: atom_id res chain seq x y z
N MET A 1 4.71 -11.76 53.15
CA MET A 1 4.91 -10.34 52.78
C MET A 1 5.58 -10.34 51.43
N ASP A 2 4.76 -10.31 50.40
CA ASP A 2 5.24 -10.31 49.03
C ASP A 2 5.76 -8.92 48.68
N LYS A 3 7.05 -8.84 48.34
CA LYS A 3 7.71 -7.57 48.01
C LYS A 3 7.31 -7.16 46.59
N GLY A 4 6.43 -6.16 46.48
CA GLY A 4 6.14 -5.46 45.23
C GLY A 4 7.16 -4.38 44.92
N VAL A 5 7.10 -3.84 43.70
CA VAL A 5 7.88 -2.66 43.29
C VAL A 5 7.26 -1.41 43.90
N CYS A 6 8.06 -0.46 44.40
CA CYS A 6 7.57 0.72 45.12
C CYS A 6 6.77 1.74 44.28
N SER A 7 6.61 1.51 42.98
CA SER A 7 5.79 2.32 42.08
C SER A 7 5.40 1.53 40.84
N PHE A 8 4.34 1.97 40.16
CA PHE A 8 3.93 1.40 38.88
C PHE A 8 5.06 1.48 37.83
N PRO A 9 5.38 0.36 37.15
CA PRO A 9 6.35 0.34 36.07
C PRO A 9 5.88 1.26 34.94
N ARG A 10 6.73 2.21 34.57
CA ARG A 10 6.46 3.23 33.55
C ARG A 10 7.63 3.33 32.58
N ALA A 11 7.31 3.30 31.30
CA ALA A 11 8.26 3.36 30.21
C ALA A 11 8.00 4.60 29.36
N HIS A 12 9.09 5.26 28.98
CA HIS A 12 9.08 6.42 28.09
C HIS A 12 9.66 6.04 26.74
N VAL A 13 8.92 6.30 25.67
CA VAL A 13 9.36 6.04 24.29
C VAL A 13 9.28 7.33 23.50
N GLN A 14 10.44 7.82 23.07
CA GLN A 14 10.55 8.95 22.14
C GLN A 14 10.33 8.44 20.70
N LEU A 15 9.27 8.89 20.04
CA LEU A 15 8.96 8.51 18.66
C LEU A 15 9.80 9.27 17.64
N THR A 16 10.14 10.53 17.93
CA THR A 16 10.92 11.36 17.01
C THR A 16 11.92 12.26 17.74
N LYS A 17 13.13 12.32 17.18
CA LYS A 17 14.19 13.26 17.60
C LYS A 17 14.26 14.51 16.71
N SER A 18 13.79 14.44 15.45
CA SER A 18 13.91 15.55 14.48
C SER A 18 12.77 15.68 13.47
N ASN A 19 12.27 14.57 12.89
CA ASN A 19 11.22 14.59 11.85
C ASN A 19 9.94 13.87 12.32
N GLN A 20 8.77 14.43 12.00
CA GLN A 20 7.48 13.83 12.34
C GLN A 20 7.39 12.39 11.79
N LEU A 21 7.24 11.40 12.67
CA LEU A 21 7.19 9.98 12.31
C LEU A 21 5.81 9.59 11.75
N LEU A 22 4.75 10.20 12.29
CA LEU A 22 3.36 9.89 11.98
C LEU A 22 2.80 10.91 10.99
N MET A 23 2.23 10.43 9.88
CA MET A 23 1.64 11.27 8.85
C MET A 23 0.28 11.81 9.33
N VAL A 24 0.07 13.11 9.13
CA VAL A 24 -1.21 13.78 9.38
C VAL A 24 -2.30 13.18 8.49
N GLY A 25 -3.50 13.00 9.04
CA GLY A 25 -4.67 12.54 8.27
C GLY A 25 -4.71 11.03 8.02
N GLN A 26 -3.79 10.26 8.62
CA GLN A 26 -3.82 8.80 8.56
C GLN A 26 -4.18 8.23 9.93
N PRO A 27 -5.18 7.33 10.03
CA PRO A 27 -5.46 6.63 11.28
C PRO A 27 -4.39 5.57 11.58
N TYR A 28 -3.94 5.55 12.82
CA TYR A 28 -2.96 4.63 13.38
C TYR A 28 -3.58 3.79 14.49
N LYS A 29 -3.19 2.51 14.51
CA LYS A 29 -3.46 1.56 15.57
C LYS A 29 -2.20 1.38 16.40
N ILE A 30 -2.30 1.66 17.71
CA ILE A 30 -1.18 1.56 18.65
C ILE A 30 -1.44 0.37 19.57
N THR A 31 -0.61 -0.65 19.46
CA THR A 31 -0.70 -1.90 20.23
C THR A 31 0.55 -2.07 21.09
N LEU A 32 0.36 -2.35 22.38
CA LEU A 32 1.42 -2.76 23.27
C LEU A 32 1.53 -4.28 23.29
N VAL A 33 2.73 -4.79 22.99
CA VAL A 33 3.06 -6.21 23.05
C VAL A 33 3.91 -6.44 24.29
N LEU A 34 3.34 -7.08 25.30
CA LEU A 34 4.00 -7.42 26.56
C LEU A 34 4.42 -8.89 26.57
N GLU A 35 5.67 -9.15 26.90
CA GLU A 35 6.22 -10.49 27.10
C GLU A 35 6.33 -10.74 28.61
N VAL A 36 5.52 -11.68 29.10
CA VAL A 36 5.25 -11.89 30.53
C VAL A 36 5.51 -13.36 30.88
N PRO A 37 6.29 -13.67 31.93
CA PRO A 37 6.44 -15.05 32.40
C PRO A 37 5.15 -15.61 32.99
N GLU A 38 4.96 -16.92 32.85
CA GLU A 38 3.87 -17.66 33.51
C GLU A 38 4.19 -17.99 35.00
N SER A 39 4.71 -17.02 35.76
CA SER A 39 5.01 -17.17 37.20
C SER A 39 3.72 -17.24 38.04
N GLU A 40 3.77 -17.86 39.22
CA GLU A 40 2.60 -17.90 40.13
C GLU A 40 2.12 -16.50 40.50
N ARG A 41 3.06 -15.55 40.69
CA ARG A 41 2.74 -14.15 40.97
C ARG A 41 1.92 -13.49 39.87
N ASN A 42 2.30 -13.71 38.61
CA ASN A 42 1.57 -13.18 37.46
C ASN A 42 0.25 -13.91 37.20
N LYS A 43 0.15 -15.20 37.54
CA LYS A 43 -1.09 -15.98 37.45
C LYS A 43 -2.13 -15.52 38.46
N GLU A 44 -1.71 -15.19 39.69
CA GLU A 44 -2.58 -14.71 40.77
C GLU A 44 -3.02 -13.26 40.62
N LEU A 45 -2.28 -12.46 39.86
CA LEU A 45 -2.54 -11.03 39.64
C LEU A 45 -3.90 -10.74 39.00
N GLY A 46 -4.43 -11.66 38.19
CA GLY A 46 -5.71 -11.49 37.51
C GLY A 46 -5.69 -10.37 36.45
N MET A 47 -6.71 -9.50 36.47
CA MET A 47 -6.81 -8.38 35.55
C MET A 47 -5.98 -7.19 36.05
N PHE A 48 -5.16 -6.61 35.18
CA PHE A 48 -4.45 -5.37 35.43
C PHE A 48 -4.69 -4.36 34.31
N LEU A 49 -4.50 -3.07 34.62
CA LEU A 49 -4.66 -1.99 33.65
C LEU A 49 -3.32 -1.63 33.02
N VAL A 50 -3.36 -1.35 31.72
CA VAL A 50 -2.26 -0.78 30.95
C VAL A 50 -2.72 0.57 30.43
N CYS A 51 -2.03 1.64 30.81
CA CYS A 51 -2.32 2.99 30.37
C CYS A 51 -1.26 3.47 29.39
N GLY A 52 -1.70 4.07 28.29
CA GLY A 52 -0.87 4.74 27.30
C GLY A 52 -1.23 6.22 27.23
N GLN A 53 -0.23 7.08 27.29
CA GLN A 53 -0.35 8.52 27.23
C GLN A 53 0.52 9.07 26.09
N LEU A 54 -0.10 9.79 25.17
CA LEU A 54 0.55 10.45 24.06
C LEU A 54 0.76 11.92 24.42
N THR A 55 1.99 12.39 24.28
CA THR A 55 2.38 13.75 24.65
C THR A 55 3.17 14.43 23.54
N ASN A 56 3.07 15.74 23.48
CA ASN A 56 3.85 16.60 22.59
C ASN A 56 5.16 17.03 23.27
N LYS A 57 6.09 17.63 22.51
CA LYS A 57 7.35 18.23 22.98
C LYS A 57 7.16 19.23 24.12
N GLY A 58 6.00 19.88 24.17
CA GLY A 58 5.62 20.82 25.25
C GLY A 58 5.14 20.17 26.55
N GLY A 59 5.13 18.83 26.64
CA GLY A 59 4.61 18.09 27.79
C GLY A 59 3.08 18.07 27.90
N ILE A 60 2.38 18.58 26.88
CA ILE A 60 0.92 18.56 26.82
C ILE A 60 0.46 17.16 26.45
N THR A 61 -0.51 16.64 27.21
CA THR A 61 -1.14 15.34 26.93
C THR A 61 -2.17 15.50 25.83
N ILE A 62 -1.93 14.85 24.69
CA ILE A 62 -2.82 14.87 23.54
C ILE A 62 -3.90 13.81 23.72
N SER A 63 -3.50 12.60 24.12
CA SER A 63 -4.43 11.50 24.30
C SER A 63 -4.00 10.59 25.44
N HIS A 64 -4.98 9.99 26.10
CA HIS A 64 -4.77 9.07 27.20
C HIS A 64 -5.80 7.93 27.11
N SER A 65 -5.33 6.70 27.21
CA SER A 65 -6.17 5.50 27.12
C SER A 65 -5.67 4.45 28.10
N CYS A 66 -6.59 3.86 28.87
CA CYS A 66 -6.31 2.74 29.76
C CYS A 66 -7.14 1.53 29.34
N ARG A 67 -6.49 0.37 29.24
CA ARG A 67 -7.10 -0.89 28.83
C ARG A 67 -6.79 -1.98 29.85
N ALA A 68 -7.82 -2.73 30.23
CA ALA A 68 -7.64 -3.91 31.06
C ALA A 68 -7.12 -5.07 30.22
N THR A 69 -6.17 -5.81 30.78
CA THR A 69 -5.64 -7.04 30.20
C THR A 69 -5.44 -8.08 31.31
N MET A 70 -5.32 -9.34 30.92
CA MET A 70 -5.09 -10.45 31.83
C MET A 70 -4.24 -11.51 31.14
N LEU A 71 -3.45 -12.25 31.94
CA LEU A 71 -2.83 -13.48 31.46
C LEU A 71 -3.92 -14.47 31.06
N ARG A 72 -3.67 -15.29 30.04
CA ARG A 72 -4.63 -16.33 29.66
C ARG A 72 -4.56 -17.43 30.69
N TYR A 73 -5.64 -17.58 31.45
CA TYR A 73 -5.77 -18.66 32.41
C TYR A 73 -5.68 -20.03 31.72
N ARG A 74 -4.85 -20.91 32.28
CA ARG A 74 -4.76 -22.33 31.96
C ARG A 74 -4.96 -23.11 33.25
N SER A 75 -5.70 -24.21 33.20
CA SER A 75 -5.87 -25.04 34.39
C SER A 75 -4.55 -25.71 34.77
N PRO A 76 -4.29 -25.94 36.07
CA PRO A 76 -3.04 -26.57 36.52
C PRO A 76 -2.78 -27.94 35.88
N LEU A 77 -3.84 -28.73 35.66
CA LEU A 77 -3.75 -30.04 35.00
C LEU A 77 -3.33 -29.91 33.53
N VAL A 78 -3.92 -28.97 32.80
CA VAL A 78 -3.57 -28.73 31.39
C VAL A 78 -2.14 -28.20 31.28
N HIS A 79 -1.73 -27.31 32.17
CA HIS A 79 -0.36 -26.81 32.24
C HIS A 79 0.63 -27.96 32.48
N LEU A 80 0.39 -28.82 33.48
CA LEU A 80 1.23 -30.00 33.77
C LEU A 80 1.34 -30.94 32.55
N LEU A 81 0.22 -31.28 31.92
CA LEU A 81 0.21 -32.16 30.75
C LEU A 81 0.97 -31.55 29.57
N THR A 82 0.85 -30.22 29.37
CA THR A 82 1.56 -29.50 28.31
C THR A 82 3.06 -29.48 28.55
N VAL A 83 3.48 -29.16 29.78
CA VAL A 83 4.89 -29.13 30.18
C VAL A 83 5.50 -30.53 30.11
N LEU A 84 4.76 -31.57 30.51
CA LEU A 84 5.24 -32.96 30.43
C LEU A 84 5.38 -33.41 28.97
N ALA A 85 4.38 -33.14 28.13
CA ALA A 85 4.41 -33.50 26.70
C ALA A 85 5.52 -32.78 25.93
N LEU A 86 5.79 -31.51 26.26
CA LEU A 86 6.83 -30.69 25.63
C LEU A 86 8.13 -30.62 26.45
N SER A 87 8.28 -31.46 27.48
CA SER A 87 9.42 -31.45 28.40
C SER A 87 10.81 -31.49 27.73
N PRO A 88 11.07 -32.31 26.68
CA PRO A 88 12.39 -32.30 26.05
C PRO A 88 12.73 -30.94 25.41
N PHE A 89 11.73 -30.20 24.91
CA PHE A 89 11.93 -28.88 24.29
C PHE A 89 12.18 -27.78 25.34
N TYR A 90 11.55 -27.88 26.51
CA TYR A 90 11.82 -26.96 27.62
C TYR A 90 13.21 -27.19 28.22
N VAL A 91 13.63 -28.44 28.42
CA VAL A 91 14.96 -28.76 28.99
C VAL A 91 16.11 -28.34 28.07
N THR A 92 15.92 -28.48 26.76
CA THR A 92 16.88 -28.02 25.74
C THR A 92 16.84 -26.51 25.50
N ASN A 93 16.01 -25.77 26.25
CA ASN A 93 15.80 -24.32 26.12
C ASN A 93 15.39 -23.88 24.70
N LEU A 94 14.73 -24.77 23.95
CA LEU A 94 14.14 -24.46 22.65
C LEU A 94 12.81 -23.72 22.82
N LEU A 95 12.12 -23.97 23.94
CA LEU A 95 10.88 -23.30 24.33
C LEU A 95 11.05 -22.71 25.73
N GLU A 96 10.45 -21.54 25.94
CA GLU A 96 10.42 -20.82 27.23
C GLU A 96 8.97 -20.70 27.72
N GLU A 97 8.77 -20.74 29.04
CA GLU A 97 7.46 -20.51 29.66
C GLU A 97 7.13 -19.01 29.74
N LYS A 98 6.73 -18.47 28.59
CA LYS A 98 6.34 -17.07 28.45
C LYS A 98 5.04 -16.93 27.68
N GLN A 99 4.35 -15.84 27.98
CA GLN A 99 3.12 -15.45 27.32
C GLN A 99 3.25 -14.06 26.72
N ILE A 100 2.76 -13.91 25.49
CA ILE A 100 2.70 -12.63 24.79
C ILE A 100 1.28 -12.07 24.92
N LEU A 101 1.14 -10.90 25.53
CA LEU A 101 -0.12 -10.17 25.69
C LEU A 101 -0.12 -8.99 24.73
N GLN A 102 -1.09 -8.96 23.83
CA GLN A 102 -1.30 -7.84 22.90
C GLN A 102 -2.45 -6.98 23.41
N VAL A 103 -2.16 -5.72 23.73
CA VAL A 103 -3.13 -4.76 24.26
C VAL A 103 -3.24 -3.58 23.31
N GLU A 104 -4.40 -3.43 22.69
CA GLU A 104 -4.69 -2.32 21.78
C GLU A 104 -5.05 -1.06 22.58
N LEU A 105 -4.09 -0.14 22.71
CA LEU A 105 -4.27 1.10 23.47
C LEU A 105 -5.14 2.10 22.70
N PHE A 106 -4.85 2.27 21.40
CA PHE A 106 -5.57 3.17 20.50
C PHE A 106 -5.87 2.45 19.19
N SER A 107 -7.13 2.50 18.74
CA SER A 107 -7.60 1.83 17.52
C SER A 107 -7.52 2.72 16.28
N ASN A 108 -7.96 3.97 16.41
CA ASN A 108 -8.01 4.96 15.33
C ASN A 108 -7.44 6.29 15.82
N PHE A 109 -6.14 6.32 16.13
CA PHE A 109 -5.46 7.55 16.50
C PHE A 109 -5.06 8.32 15.23
N GLU A 110 -5.50 9.57 15.11
CA GLU A 110 -5.14 10.46 14.01
C GLU A 110 -4.24 11.58 14.52
N GLU A 111 -3.13 11.82 13.80
CA GLU A 111 -2.16 12.85 14.16
C GLU A 111 -2.67 14.24 13.78
N ASP A 112 -2.60 15.19 14.73
CA ASP A 112 -2.99 16.59 14.52
C ASP A 112 -1.79 17.43 14.02
N GLN A 113 -2.06 18.43 13.18
CA GLN A 113 -1.05 19.38 12.68
C GLN A 113 -0.58 20.35 13.76
N VAL A 114 -1.48 20.74 14.66
CA VAL A 114 -1.20 21.77 15.67
C VAL A 114 -0.37 21.21 16.83
N TYR A 115 -0.68 19.97 17.25
CA TYR A 115 -0.02 19.31 18.36
C TYR A 115 0.50 17.93 17.96
N PRO A 116 1.70 17.83 17.35
CA PRO A 116 2.26 16.54 16.97
C PRO A 116 2.72 15.73 18.20
N VAL A 117 2.45 14.42 18.19
CA VAL A 117 2.94 13.49 19.21
C VAL A 117 4.44 13.24 19.03
N THR A 118 5.19 13.34 20.12
CA THR A 118 6.62 13.04 20.13
C THR A 118 7.00 11.97 21.13
N ASP A 119 6.21 11.84 22.18
CA ASP A 119 6.58 11.13 23.39
C ASP A 119 5.40 10.27 23.83
N VAL A 120 5.65 8.97 24.03
CA VAL A 120 4.65 8.00 24.49
C VAL A 120 5.07 7.47 25.84
N TYR A 121 4.20 7.65 26.83
CA TYR A 121 4.35 7.05 28.15
C TYR A 121 3.42 5.84 28.26
N VAL A 122 3.99 4.70 28.65
CA VAL A 122 3.24 3.48 28.92
C VAL A 122 3.42 3.13 30.39
N GLU A 123 2.31 2.92 31.10
CA GLU A 123 2.29 2.61 32.52
C GLU A 123 1.49 1.32 32.78
N LEU A 124 2.07 0.42 33.56
CA LEU A 124 1.42 -0.80 34.04
C LEU A 124 0.90 -0.55 35.45
N GLN A 125 -0.42 -0.55 35.62
CA GLN A 125 -1.09 -0.31 36.91
C GLN A 125 -1.09 -1.60 37.76
N SER A 126 0.11 -2.08 38.10
CA SER A 126 0.34 -3.18 39.02
C SER A 126 1.77 -3.10 39.57
N GLU A 127 1.91 -3.21 40.88
CA GLU A 127 3.22 -3.23 41.57
C GLU A 127 3.84 -4.64 41.60
N MET A 128 3.04 -5.66 41.33
CA MET A 128 3.42 -7.06 41.48
C MET A 128 3.70 -7.75 40.15
N ILE A 129 3.50 -7.05 39.02
CA ILE A 129 3.62 -7.63 37.68
C ILE A 129 5.08 -7.81 37.30
N GLU A 130 5.42 -9.02 36.87
CA GLU A 130 6.74 -9.33 36.33
C GLU A 130 6.65 -9.31 34.81
N VAL A 131 7.50 -8.53 34.13
CA VAL A 131 7.53 -8.40 32.67
C VAL A 131 8.96 -8.56 32.18
N TYR A 132 9.16 -9.34 31.12
CA TYR A 132 10.47 -9.51 30.49
C TYR A 132 10.77 -8.42 29.46
N SER A 133 9.80 -8.14 28.59
CA SER A 133 9.96 -7.14 27.54
C SER A 133 8.63 -6.50 27.19
N SER A 134 8.69 -5.25 26.75
CA SER A 134 7.54 -4.52 26.21
C SER A 134 7.93 -3.91 24.88
N LYS A 135 7.10 -4.11 23.85
CA LYS A 135 7.29 -3.52 22.53
C LYS A 135 6.04 -2.73 22.16
N LEU A 136 6.22 -1.49 21.74
CA LEU A 136 5.15 -0.66 21.22
C LEU A 136 5.12 -0.83 19.70
N GLN A 137 4.00 -1.32 19.17
CA GLN A 137 3.76 -1.50 17.75
C GLN A 137 2.76 -0.46 17.27
N ILE A 138 3.14 0.30 16.23
CA ILE A 138 2.31 1.33 15.62
C ILE A 138 2.03 0.89 14.19
N ASP A 139 0.81 0.45 13.94
CA ASP A 139 0.35 -0.01 12.63
C ASP A 139 -0.48 1.08 11.97
N ALA A 140 -0.15 1.44 10.73
CA ALA A 140 -0.90 2.43 9.98
C ALA A 140 -2.05 1.74 9.24
N HIS A 141 -3.28 2.24 9.39
CA HIS A 141 -4.39 1.79 8.55
C HIS A 141 -4.25 2.41 7.16
N LEU A 142 -3.54 1.70 6.29
CA LEU A 142 -3.35 2.08 4.89
C LEU A 142 -4.58 1.62 4.10
N SER A 143 -5.24 2.53 3.39
CA SER A 143 -6.38 2.21 2.52
C SER A 143 -6.07 2.58 1.05
N GLY A 144 -6.81 1.96 0.12
CA GLY A 144 -6.72 2.25 -1.32
C GLY A 144 -5.39 1.83 -1.97
N ILE A 145 -4.89 2.67 -2.89
CA ILE A 145 -3.65 2.41 -3.64
C ILE A 145 -2.44 2.31 -2.71
N ARG A 146 -2.43 3.08 -1.61
CA ARG A 146 -1.34 3.07 -0.63
C ARG A 146 -1.16 1.70 0.03
N TYR A 147 -2.25 0.99 0.29
CA TYR A 147 -2.20 -0.38 0.83
C TYR A 147 -1.51 -1.35 -0.14
N LEU A 148 -1.88 -1.29 -1.42
CA LEU A 148 -1.30 -2.13 -2.48
C LEU A 148 0.20 -1.84 -2.63
N MET A 149 0.57 -0.56 -2.66
CA MET A 149 1.98 -0.13 -2.76
C MET A 149 2.83 -0.62 -1.58
N PHE A 150 2.30 -0.57 -0.36
CA PHE A 150 3.06 -0.94 0.84
C PHE A 150 3.28 -2.45 0.96
N HIS A 151 2.25 -3.26 0.69
CA HIS A 151 2.36 -4.72 0.80
C HIS A 151 3.02 -5.36 -0.43
N TRP A 152 2.85 -4.77 -1.62
CA TRP A 152 3.30 -5.34 -2.90
C TRP A 152 3.99 -4.29 -3.79
N PRO A 153 5.15 -3.75 -3.38
CA PRO A 153 5.80 -2.65 -4.10
C PRO A 153 6.16 -3.03 -5.55
N ALA A 154 6.61 -4.27 -5.78
CA ALA A 154 6.99 -4.74 -7.11
C ALA A 154 5.80 -4.85 -8.07
N ILE A 155 4.67 -5.41 -7.61
CA ILE A 155 3.46 -5.57 -8.43
C ILE A 155 2.86 -4.20 -8.73
N SER A 156 2.78 -3.33 -7.73
CA SER A 156 2.29 -1.97 -7.92
C SER A 156 3.16 -1.16 -8.89
N ALA A 157 4.48 -1.31 -8.83
CA ALA A 157 5.40 -0.66 -9.76
C ALA A 157 5.21 -1.19 -11.19
N ALA A 158 5.14 -2.51 -11.37
CA ALA A 158 4.92 -3.11 -12.68
C ALA A 158 3.58 -2.68 -13.31
N LEU A 159 2.50 -2.64 -12.54
CA LEU A 159 1.19 -2.14 -12.99
C LEU A 159 1.22 -0.65 -13.36
N GLY A 160 1.90 0.17 -12.56
CA GLY A 160 2.03 1.61 -12.85
C GLY A 160 2.82 1.87 -14.15
N VAL A 161 3.95 1.16 -14.33
CA VAL A 161 4.78 1.28 -15.53
C VAL A 161 4.05 0.74 -16.77
N SER A 162 3.37 -0.40 -16.66
CA SER A 162 2.63 -0.98 -17.79
C SER A 162 1.43 -0.11 -18.20
N PHE A 163 0.70 0.46 -17.23
CA PHE A 163 -0.39 1.40 -17.51
C PHE A 163 0.13 2.67 -18.20
N ASN A 164 1.23 3.24 -17.72
CA ASN A 164 1.84 4.41 -18.36
C ASN A 164 2.31 4.12 -19.79
N LEU A 165 3.00 2.98 -20.00
CA LEU A 165 3.43 2.54 -21.32
C LEU A 165 2.25 2.31 -22.27
N ALA A 166 1.16 1.72 -21.78
CA ALA A 166 -0.05 1.50 -22.57
C ALA A 166 -0.72 2.81 -22.98
N VAL A 167 -0.77 3.81 -22.10
CA VAL A 167 -1.31 5.15 -22.44
C VAL A 167 -0.47 5.83 -23.51
N ILE A 168 0.86 5.78 -23.40
CA ILE A 168 1.76 6.35 -24.42
C ILE A 168 1.57 5.62 -25.76
N ALA A 169 1.53 4.29 -25.75
CA ALA A 169 1.29 3.49 -26.95
C ALA A 169 -0.06 3.82 -27.59
N PHE A 170 -1.11 4.00 -26.79
CA PHE A 170 -2.44 4.37 -27.27
C PHE A 170 -2.45 5.74 -27.97
N ILE A 171 -1.78 6.75 -27.40
CA ILE A 171 -1.66 8.09 -28.01
C ILE A 171 -0.89 8.02 -29.33
N VAL A 172 0.20 7.24 -29.38
CA VAL A 172 0.99 7.06 -30.62
C VAL A 172 0.15 6.37 -31.69
N ILE A 173 -0.64 5.35 -31.34
CA ILE A 173 -1.55 4.69 -32.27
C ILE A 173 -2.61 5.66 -32.80
N LEU A 174 -3.25 6.45 -31.93
CA LEU A 174 -4.23 7.45 -32.36
C LEU A 174 -3.60 8.53 -33.24
N SER A 175 -2.40 9.00 -32.91
CA SER A 175 -1.65 9.96 -33.73
C SER A 175 -1.32 9.38 -35.11
N TRP A 176 -0.99 8.09 -35.17
CA TRP A 176 -0.73 7.39 -36.42
C TRP A 176 -2.01 7.25 -37.25
N TRP A 177 -3.13 6.87 -36.61
CA TRP A 177 -4.45 6.77 -37.25
C TRP A 177 -4.95 8.11 -37.77
N GLN A 178 -4.71 9.22 -37.07
CA GLN A 178 -5.11 10.55 -37.53
C GLN A 178 -4.28 11.00 -38.76
N LEU A 179 -2.99 10.63 -38.82
CA LEU A 179 -2.09 11.04 -39.89
C LEU A 179 -2.23 10.20 -41.16
N TYR A 180 -2.51 8.90 -41.02
CA TYR A 180 -2.66 7.96 -42.13
C TYR A 180 -4.11 7.51 -42.37
N GLY A 181 -5.07 8.11 -41.66
CA GLY A 181 -6.49 7.81 -41.81
C GLY A 181 -6.97 8.18 -43.20
N PRO A 182 -7.75 7.33 -43.89
CA PRO A 182 -8.27 7.64 -45.21
C PRO A 182 -9.15 8.90 -45.11
N TYR A 183 -8.82 9.94 -45.87
CA TYR A 183 -9.67 11.10 -46.07
C TYR A 183 -11.02 10.61 -46.62
N PRO A 184 -12.17 10.92 -46.01
CA PRO A 184 -13.44 10.67 -46.68
C PRO A 184 -13.47 11.56 -47.92
N ILE A 185 -13.42 10.94 -49.09
CA ILE A 185 -13.70 11.60 -50.36
C ILE A 185 -15.16 12.03 -50.26
N SER A 186 -15.42 13.33 -50.08
CA SER A 186 -16.73 13.89 -50.35
C SER A 186 -16.96 13.76 -51.85
N GLU A 187 -18.01 13.05 -52.24
CA GLU A 187 -18.53 13.09 -53.60
C GLU A 187 -18.95 14.54 -53.86
N ASP A 188 -18.13 15.28 -54.59
CA ASP A 188 -18.49 16.58 -55.13
C ASP A 188 -19.56 16.36 -56.20
N GLU A 189 -20.72 17.00 -56.03
CA GLU A 189 -21.76 17.12 -57.06
C GLU A 189 -21.15 17.86 -58.27
N GLU A 190 -20.82 17.14 -59.34
CA GLU A 190 -20.56 17.76 -60.65
C GLU A 190 -21.87 17.90 -61.41
N GLU A 191 -22.34 19.14 -61.45
CA GLU A 191 -23.34 19.68 -62.36
C GLU A 191 -22.73 19.69 -63.79
N ASP A 192 -23.06 18.70 -64.62
CA ASP A 192 -22.59 18.59 -66.01
C ASP A 192 -23.62 19.19 -66.98
N ASP A 193 -23.40 20.46 -67.33
CA ASP A 193 -24.02 21.12 -68.48
C ASP A 193 -23.24 20.76 -69.76
N THR A 194 -23.67 19.75 -70.52
CA THR A 194 -23.61 19.84 -72.00
C THR A 194 -24.63 18.93 -72.67
N GLU A 195 -25.59 19.55 -73.37
CA GLU A 195 -26.47 18.92 -74.35
C GLU A 195 -25.66 18.35 -75.53
N ASP A 196 -25.75 17.04 -75.78
CA ASP A 196 -26.10 16.53 -77.12
C ASP A 196 -26.53 15.05 -77.06
N ASN A 197 -27.66 14.75 -77.69
CA ASN A 197 -28.46 13.52 -77.57
C ASN A 197 -28.23 12.59 -78.80
N PRO A 198 -28.89 11.42 -78.92
CA PRO A 198 -28.71 10.10 -78.28
C PRO A 198 -28.32 8.99 -79.27
N LYS A 199 -27.91 7.81 -78.76
CA LYS A 199 -28.63 6.52 -78.95
C LYS A 199 -27.84 5.31 -78.44
N ILE A 200 -28.33 4.77 -77.33
CA ILE A 200 -28.60 3.34 -77.04
C ILE A 200 -27.87 2.32 -77.94
N LEU A 201 -26.95 1.54 -77.37
CA LEU A 201 -27.18 0.11 -77.07
C LEU A 201 -25.95 -0.53 -76.41
N LYS A 202 -26.21 -1.21 -75.30
CA LYS A 202 -25.32 -2.09 -74.54
C LYS A 202 -24.65 -3.16 -75.42
N LEU A 203 -23.42 -3.54 -75.08
CA LEU A 203 -22.85 -4.90 -75.07
C LEU A 203 -21.43 -4.74 -74.51
N GLN A 204 -21.18 -5.06 -73.24
CA GLN A 204 -20.85 -6.40 -72.72
C GLN A 204 -19.49 -6.91 -73.23
N GLU A 205 -18.75 -7.54 -72.29
CA GLU A 205 -17.50 -8.32 -72.46
C GLU A 205 -16.22 -7.48 -72.52
N SER A 206 -15.12 -7.84 -71.86
CA SER A 206 -14.79 -9.01 -71.04
C SER A 206 -13.46 -8.72 -70.34
N PHE A 207 -13.23 -9.44 -69.24
CA PHE A 207 -11.94 -9.79 -68.67
C PHE A 207 -10.77 -9.82 -69.68
N GLU A 208 -9.62 -9.28 -69.31
CA GLU A 208 -8.36 -10.03 -69.40
C GLU A 208 -7.25 -9.38 -68.55
N GLU A 209 -6.36 -10.27 -68.13
CA GLU A 209 -5.45 -10.22 -67.00
C GLU A 209 -4.03 -9.82 -67.47
N GLU A 210 -3.14 -9.69 -66.48
CA GLU A 210 -1.67 -9.68 -66.55
C GLU A 210 -0.93 -8.34 -66.64
N GLU A 211 -0.33 -8.02 -65.48
CA GLU A 211 0.97 -7.35 -65.37
C GLU A 211 2.05 -8.07 -66.19
N SER A 212 2.89 -7.32 -66.90
CA SER A 212 4.34 -7.59 -66.86
C SER A 212 5.12 -6.37 -67.29
N GLY A 213 6.10 -6.02 -66.46
CA GLY A 213 6.73 -4.71 -66.46
C GLY A 213 7.79 -4.49 -67.52
N GLU A 214 8.25 -3.25 -67.56
CA GLU A 214 9.58 -2.90 -68.05
C GLU A 214 10.06 -1.64 -67.32
N ARG A 215 11.19 -1.76 -66.63
CA ARG A 215 11.92 -0.59 -66.10
C ARG A 215 12.62 0.10 -67.27
N LYS A 216 12.41 1.41 -67.40
CA LYS A 216 13.36 2.28 -68.10
C LYS A 216 13.71 3.48 -67.22
N PHE A 217 14.96 3.49 -66.77
CA PHE A 217 15.62 4.68 -66.23
C PHE A 217 15.90 5.65 -67.39
N VAL A 218 15.39 6.88 -67.29
CA VAL A 218 15.92 8.02 -68.05
C VAL A 218 16.13 9.17 -67.06
N LEU A 219 17.41 9.50 -66.85
CA LEU A 219 17.86 10.72 -66.21
C LEU A 219 17.80 11.84 -67.25
N GLU A 220 16.99 12.87 -67.03
CA GLU A 220 17.31 14.21 -67.52
C GLU A 220 17.15 15.25 -66.42
N ARG A 221 18.26 15.93 -66.17
CA ARG A 221 18.41 17.12 -65.33
C ARG A 221 18.26 18.31 -66.27
N LYS A 222 17.26 19.17 -66.06
CA LYS A 222 17.32 20.57 -66.53
C LYS A 222 17.19 21.52 -65.34
N LEU A 223 18.32 22.15 -65.05
CA LEU A 223 18.39 23.45 -64.38
C LEU A 223 18.17 24.54 -65.44
N SER A 224 17.84 25.75 -64.95
CA SER A 224 17.72 27.05 -65.66
C SER A 224 16.26 27.41 -65.97
N SER A 225 15.61 28.29 -65.18
CA SER A 225 15.77 29.76 -65.07
C SER A 225 14.70 30.49 -65.89
N SER A 226 14.39 31.72 -65.45
CA SER A 226 13.54 32.79 -66.02
C SER A 226 12.15 32.87 -65.37
N GLU A 227 11.96 33.89 -64.50
CA GLU A 227 11.38 35.23 -64.77
C GLU A 227 9.84 35.15 -64.67
N ALA A 228 9.13 36.02 -63.95
CA ALA A 228 9.38 37.39 -63.49
C ALA A 228 8.65 37.66 -62.16
#